data_AF-H0PXU8-F1
#
_entry.id   AF-H0PXU8-F1
#
_cell.length_a   1.000
_cell.length_b   1.000
_cell.length_c   1.000
_cell.angle_alpha   90.00
_cell.angle_beta   90.00
_cell.angle_gamma   90.00
#
_symmetry.space_group_name_H-M   'P 1'
#
loop_
_entity.id
_entity.type
_entity.pdbx_description
1 polymer ?
#
loop_
_entity_poly.entity_id
_entity_poly.type
_entity_poly.pdbx_seq_one_letter_code
_entity_poly.pdbx_strand_id
1 'polypeptide(L)' 'MVYDGTDLRVDWAMRQYVGTIIYYLAHGGDQANARMNMTERGVPIHVQRRVLEGKAAVD' A
#
# COMPACT_ATOMS: atom_id res chain seq x y z
N MET A 1 -18.39 -12.72 15.61
CA MET A 1 -17.12 -11.97 15.69
C MET A 1 -17.45 -10.49 15.65
N VAL A 2 -17.31 -9.79 16.77
CA VAL A 2 -17.47 -8.34 16.81
C VAL A 2 -16.15 -7.78 16.29
N TYR A 3 -16.12 -7.41 15.01
CA TYR A 3 -14.99 -6.63 14.49
C TYR A 3 -15.01 -5.29 15.21
N ASP A 4 -14.02 -5.06 16.05
CA ASP A 4 -13.84 -3.79 16.74
C ASP A 4 -13.75 -2.67 15.69
N GLY A 5 -14.53 -1.60 15.87
CA GLY A 5 -14.50 -0.42 15.00
C GLY A 5 -13.12 0.25 14.94
N THR A 6 -12.26 -0.04 15.91
CA THR A 6 -10.86 0.40 15.93
C THR A 6 -10.01 -0.32 14.90
N ASP A 7 -10.14 -1.65 14.76
CA ASP A 7 -9.49 -2.43 13.70
C ASP A 7 -9.94 -1.96 12.31
N LEU A 8 -11.23 -1.64 12.15
CA LEU A 8 -11.78 -1.09 10.91
C LEU A 8 -11.17 0.27 10.53
N ARG A 9 -10.86 1.12 11.50
CA ARG A 9 -10.22 2.42 11.26
C ARG A 9 -8.74 2.28 10.92
N VAL A 10 -8.04 1.36 11.57
CA VAL A 10 -6.65 1.02 11.25
C VAL A 10 -6.56 0.44 9.83
N ASP A 11 -7.48 -0.46 9.48
CA ASP A 11 -7.61 -1.00 8.12
C ASP A 11 -7.92 0.09 7.08
N TRP A 12 -8.78 1.05 7.42
CA TRP A 12 -9.10 2.16 6.53
C TRP A 12 -7.90 3.06 6.27
N ALA A 13 -7.14 3.42 7.32
CA ALA A 13 -5.94 4.23 7.18
C ALA A 13 -4.86 3.52 6.33
N MET A 14 -4.71 2.20 6.53
CA MET A 14 -3.79 1.40 5.73
C MET A 14 -4.24 1.33 4.26
N ARG A 15 -5.54 1.14 3.99
CA ARG A 15 -6.10 1.16 2.63
C ARG A 15 -5.88 2.51 1.95
N GLN A 16 -6.12 3.61 2.64
CA GLN A 16 -5.91 4.94 2.09
C GLN A 16 -4.43 5.17 1.74
N TYR A 17 -3.52 4.78 2.65
CA TYR A 17 -2.08 4.89 2.41
C TYR A 17 -1.62 4.06 1.19
N VAL A 18 -2.07 2.82 1.10
CA VAL A 18 -1.79 1.96 -0.08
C VAL A 18 -2.33 2.60 -1.36
N GLY A 19 -3.53 3.20 -1.32
CA GLY A 19 -4.08 3.96 -2.45
C GLY A 19 -3.17 5.12 -2.88
N THR A 20 -2.60 5.87 -1.94
CA THR A 20 -1.63 6.94 -2.24
C THR A 20 -0.37 6.40 -2.92
N ILE A 21 0.15 5.25 -2.48
CA ILE A 21 1.33 4.63 -3.12
C ILE A 21 1.01 4.18 -4.54
N ILE A 22 -0.16 3.57 -4.77
CA ILE A 22 -0.62 3.17 -6.10
C ILE A 22 -0.72 4.40 -7.02
N TYR A 23 -1.34 5.48 -6.53
CA TYR A 23 -1.45 6.74 -7.27
C TYR A 23 -0.07 7.31 -7.61
N TYR A 24 0.84 7.39 -6.64
CA TYR A 24 2.23 7.84 -6.85
C TYR A 24 2.93 7.02 -7.94
N LEU A 25 2.83 5.70 -7.87
CA LEU A 25 3.43 4.79 -8.84
C LEU A 25 2.85 4.94 -10.26
N ALA A 26 1.53 5.13 -10.38
CA ALA A 26 0.84 5.35 -11.66
C ALA A 26 1.25 6.68 -12.33
N HIS A 27 1.75 7.65 -11.57
CA HIS A 27 2.20 8.95 -12.08
C HIS A 27 3.72 9.02 -12.26
N GLY A 28 4.38 7.87 -12.50
CA GLY A 28 5.82 7.80 -12.75
C GLY A 28 6.68 7.75 -11.48
N GLY A 29 6.07 7.54 -10.32
CA GLY A 29 6.78 7.36 -9.06
C GLY A 29 7.75 6.17 -9.10
N ASP A 30 8.89 6.35 -8.44
CA ASP A 30 9.94 5.33 -8.33
C ASP A 30 9.51 4.16 -7.43
N GLN A 31 9.76 2.94 -7.92
CA GLN A 31 9.39 1.70 -7.21
C GLN A 31 10.24 1.48 -5.95
N ALA A 32 11.53 1.81 -5.97
CA ALA A 32 12.40 1.62 -4.80
C ALA A 32 11.95 2.54 -3.66
N ASN A 33 11.65 3.80 -3.98
CA ASN A 33 11.11 4.76 -3.03
C ASN A 33 9.74 4.30 -2.47
N ALA A 34 8.83 3.82 -3.32
CA ALA A 34 7.54 3.29 -2.86
C ALA A 34 7.71 2.10 -1.91
N ARG A 35 8.63 1.19 -2.21
CA ARG A 35 8.94 0.03 -1.35
C ARG A 35 9.51 0.44 0.01
N MET A 36 10.43 1.40 0.03
CA MET A 36 11.00 1.95 1.26
C MET A 36 9.90 2.57 2.14
N ASN A 37 9.10 3.47 1.57
CA ASN A 37 7.98 4.12 2.25
C ASN A 37 6.96 3.11 2.81
N MET A 38 6.63 2.05 2.06
CA MET A 38 5.74 1.00 2.55
C MET A 38 6.36 0.21 3.71
N THR A 39 7.67 -0.06 3.65
CA THR A 39 8.39 -0.79 4.70
C THR A 39 8.45 0.01 6.00
N GLU A 40 8.83 1.29 5.92
CA GLU A 40 8.90 2.19 7.09
C GLU A 40 7.53 2.39 7.74
N ARG A 41 6.46 2.40 6.94
CA ARG A 41 5.07 2.51 7.42
C ARG A 41 4.52 1.20 8.00
N GLY A 42 5.29 0.10 7.93
CA GLY A 42 4.87 -1.20 8.44
C GLY A 42 3.84 -1.91 7.57
N VAL A 43 3.75 -1.57 6.27
CA VAL A 43 2.85 -2.27 5.34
C VAL A 43 3.31 -3.73 5.21
N PRO A 44 2.42 -4.72 5.37
CA PRO A 44 2.80 -6.13 5.27
C PRO A 44 3.42 -6.48 3.92
N ILE A 45 4.45 -7.34 3.92
CA ILE A 45 5.22 -7.70 2.71
C ILE A 45 4.34 -8.21 1.55
N HIS A 46 3.28 -8.95 1.86
CA HIS A 46 2.33 -9.46 0.86
C HIS A 46 1.45 -8.37 0.23
N VAL A 47 1.24 -7.24 0.92
CA VAL A 47 0.58 -6.05 0.37
C VAL A 47 1.57 -5.28 -0.50
N GLN A 48 2.80 -5.07 -0.03
CA GLN A 48 3.85 -4.40 -0.81
C GLN A 48 4.06 -5.08 -2.16
N ARG A 49 4.17 -6.42 -2.15
CA ARG A 49 4.33 -7.24 -3.34
C ARG A 49 3.19 -7.02 -4.34
N ARG A 50 1.93 -7.08 -3.87
CA ARG A 50 0.75 -6.83 -4.72
C ARG A 50 0.75 -5.43 -5.34
N VAL A 51 1.13 -4.40 -4.58
CA VAL A 51 1.20 -3.01 -5.09
C VAL A 51 2.24 -2.88 -6.19
N LEU A 52 3.43 -3.47 -6.00
CA LEU A 52 4.52 -3.39 -6.98
C LEU A 52 4.28 -4.27 -8.21
N GLU A 53 3.76 -5.48 -8.03
CA GLU A 53 3.39 -6.38 -9.13
C GLU A 53 2.20 -5.83 -9.93
N GLY A 54 1.23 -5.18 -9.26
CA GLY A 54 0.09 -4.54 -9.91
C GLY A 54 0.49 -3.40 -10.86
N LYS A 55 1.60 -2.70 -10.59
CA LYS A 55 2.19 -1.76 -11.55
C LYS A 55 2.85 -2.50 -12.71
N ALA A 56 3.64 -3.53 -12.42
CA ALA A 56 4.38 -4.29 -13.43
C ALA A 56 3.48 -5.02 -14.45
N ALA A 57 2.19 -5.20 -14.15
CA ALA A 57 1.21 -5.78 -15.07
C ALA A 57 0.52 -4.76 -15.99
N VAL A 58 0.70 -3.45 -15.74
CA VAL A 58 0.03 -2.35 -16.48
C VAL A 58 0.99 -1.63 -17.43
N ASP A 59 2.31 -1.78 -17.23
CA ASP A 59 3.37 -1.37 -18.17
C ASP A 59 3.66 -2.44 -19.24
#